data_AF-A0A7J3T9W1-F1
#
_entry.id   AF-A0A7J3T9W1-F1
#
_cell.length_a   1.000
_cell.length_b   1.000
_cell.length_c   1.000
_cell.angle_alpha   90.00
_cell.angle_beta   90.00
_cell.angle_gamma   90.00
#
_symmetry.space_group_name_H-M   'P 1'
#
loop_
_entity.id
_entity.type
_entity.pdbx_description
1 polymer ?
#
loop_
_entity_poly.entity_id
_entity_poly.type
_entity_poly.pdbx_seq_one_letter_code
_entity_poly.pdbx_strand_id
1 'polypeptide(L)' 'MRGGLVVFPTETVYGLGANALDSEACGRIYEAKGRPSDNPLIVHISSMEMMSTVAEDVPESIMEKITDL' A
#
# COMPACT_ATOMS: atom_id res chain seq x y z
N MET A 1 -11.97 14.53 7.96
CA MET A 1 -11.69 13.17 8.47
C MET A 1 -10.29 12.80 7.99
N ARG A 2 -9.30 12.67 8.88
CA ARG A 2 -7.91 12.28 8.52
C ARG A 2 -7.58 10.98 9.26
N GLY A 3 -6.91 10.03 8.59
CA GLY A 3 -6.50 8.74 9.19
C GLY A 3 -7.60 7.68 9.35
N GLY A 4 -8.70 7.78 8.62
CA GLY A 4 -9.78 6.78 8.63
C GLY A 4 -9.52 5.60 7.69
N LEU A 5 -10.17 4.48 7.96
CA LEU A 5 -10.18 3.32 7.06
C LEU A 5 -11.13 3.55 5.88
N VAL A 6 -10.72 3.13 4.69
CA VAL A 6 -11.52 3.25 3.46
C VAL A 6 -11.62 1.89 2.79
N VAL A 7 -12.85 1.48 2.46
CA VAL A 7 -13.09 0.32 1.60
C VAL A 7 -13.20 0.81 0.16
N PHE A 8 -12.43 0.21 -0.75
CA PHE A 8 -12.44 0.60 -2.17
C PHE A 8 -12.41 -0.64 -3.07
N PRO A 9 -13.07 -0.60 -4.24
CA PRO A 9 -13.02 -1.69 -5.21
C PRO A 9 -11.66 -1.69 -5.92
N THR A 10 -11.20 -2.88 -6.31
CA THR A 10 -10.11 -3.08 -7.29
C THR A 10 -10.60 -4.03 -8.39
N GLU A 11 -9.76 -4.33 -9.39
CA GLU A 11 -10.15 -5.29 -10.42
C GLU A 11 -10.19 -6.74 -9.90
N THR A 12 -9.45 -7.05 -8.83
CA THR A 12 -9.45 -8.38 -8.20
C THR A 12 -10.47 -8.51 -7.07
N VAL A 13 -10.33 -7.71 -6.01
CA VAL A 13 -11.10 -7.80 -4.76
C VAL A 13 -11.29 -6.42 -4.11
N TYR A 14 -12.13 -6.33 -3.09
CA TYR A 14 -12.20 -5.10 -2.28
C TYR A 14 -10.97 -4.95 -1.39
N GLY A 15 -10.39 -3.75 -1.41
CA GLY A 15 -9.34 -3.33 -0.50
C GLY A 15 -9.91 -2.67 0.75
N LEU A 16 -9.22 -2.84 1.89
CA LEU A 16 -9.37 -1.99 3.07
C LEU A 16 -8.07 -1.22 3.21
N GLY A 17 -8.11 0.08 2.94
CA GLY A 17 -6.96 0.97 2.89
C GLY A 17 -6.95 2.00 4.00
N ALA A 18 -5.76 2.54 4.22
CA ALA A 18 -5.46 3.67 5.09
C ALA A 18 -4.21 4.39 4.51
N ASN A 19 -3.79 5.50 5.12
CA ASN A 19 -2.55 6.16 4.70
C ASN A 19 -1.34 5.28 5.04
N ALA A 20 -0.61 4.82 4.00
CA ALA A 20 0.53 3.91 4.16
C ALA A 20 1.71 4.52 4.95
N LEU A 21 1.82 5.86 5.00
CA LEU A 21 2.87 6.57 5.74
C LEU A 21 2.47 6.87 7.20
N ASP A 22 1.30 6.42 7.63
CA ASP A 22 0.77 6.60 8.98
C ASP A 22 0.65 5.23 9.67
N SER A 23 1.58 4.94 10.58
CA SER A 23 1.62 3.67 11.29
C SER A 23 0.37 3.41 12.13
N GLU A 24 -0.26 4.45 12.69
CA GLU A 24 -1.49 4.31 13.47
C GLU A 24 -2.65 3.90 12.55
N ALA A 25 -2.74 4.54 11.38
CA ALA A 25 -3.76 4.22 10.40
C ALA A 25 -3.61 2.79 9.83
N CYS A 26 -2.37 2.33 9.59
CA CYS A 26 -2.07 0.95 9.23
C CYS A 26 -2.43 -0.04 10.35
N GLY A 27 -2.17 0.32 11.63
CA GLY A 27 -2.57 -0.48 12.80
C GLY A 27 -4.07 -0.78 12.82
N ARG A 28 -4.90 0.22 12.50
CA ARG A 28 -6.36 0.06 12.42
C ARG A 28 -6.80 -0.94 11.35
N ILE A 29 -6.03 -1.15 10.27
CA ILE A 29 -6.33 -2.20 9.27
C ILE A 29 -6.19 -3.59 9.90
N TYR A 30 -5.13 -3.81 10.67
CA TYR A 30 -4.89 -5.07 11.37
C TYR A 30 -6.00 -5.37 12.39
N GLU A 31 -6.33 -4.37 13.21
CA GLU A 31 -7.42 -4.46 14.20
C GLU A 31 -8.76 -4.77 13.53
N ALA A 32 -9.14 -4.01 12.50
CA ALA A 32 -10.42 -4.17 11.81
C ALA A 32 -10.58 -5.54 11.12
N LYS A 33 -9.47 -6.12 10.62
CA LYS A 33 -9.48 -7.44 9.98
C LYS A 33 -9.27 -8.60 10.96
N GLY A 34 -8.89 -8.34 12.21
CA GLY A 34 -8.35 -9.37 13.10
C GLY A 34 -7.12 -10.06 12.51
N ARG A 35 -6.33 -9.34 11.71
CA ARG A 35 -5.18 -9.88 10.97
C ARG A 35 -3.93 -9.80 11.87
N PRO A 36 -3.14 -10.88 11.99
CA PRO A 36 -1.83 -10.83 12.63
C PRO A 36 -0.93 -9.76 12.01
N SER A 37 -0.20 -9.01 12.84
CA SER A 37 0.65 -7.88 12.42
C SER A 37 1.94 -8.29 11.72
N ASP A 38 2.31 -9.57 11.80
CA ASP A 38 3.44 -10.17 11.08
C ASP A 38 3.15 -10.41 9.59
N ASN A 39 1.90 -10.30 9.18
CA ASN A 39 1.50 -10.46 7.79
C ASN A 39 1.46 -9.07 7.09
N PRO A 40 2.37 -8.77 6.15
CA PRO A 40 2.56 -7.42 5.64
C PRO A 40 1.35 -6.90 4.82
N LEU A 41 1.19 -5.57 4.82
CA LEU A 41 0.23 -4.87 3.96
C LEU A 41 0.89 -4.50 2.62
N ILE A 42 0.10 -4.50 1.54
CA ILE A 42 0.54 -4.07 0.21
C ILE A 42 0.30 -2.56 0.08
N VAL A 43 1.33 -1.80 -0.26
CA VAL A 43 1.22 -0.36 -0.55
C VAL A 43 0.76 -0.19 -1.99
N HIS A 44 -0.30 0.58 -2.19
CA HIS A 44 -0.78 0.98 -3.51
C HIS A 44 -0.26 2.38 -3.84
N ILE A 45 0.34 2.55 -5.01
CA ILE A 45 0.77 3.85 -5.56
C ILE A 45 -0.03 4.17 -6.82
N SER A 46 -0.25 5.46 -7.09
CA SER A 46 -1.00 5.91 -8.28
C SER A 46 -0.12 6.36 -9.43
N SER A 47 1.18 6.53 -9.20
CA SER A 47 2.16 6.95 -10.22
C SER A 47 3.57 6.49 -9.84
N MET A 48 4.46 6.44 -10.83
CA MET A 48 5.87 6.10 -10.63
C MET A 48 6.63 7.14 -9.79
N GLU A 49 6.18 8.40 -9.79
CA GLU A 49 6.75 9.45 -8.94
C GLU A 49 6.64 9.12 -7.43
N MET A 50 5.65 8.31 -7.04
CA MET A 50 5.49 7.87 -5.65
C MET A 50 6.42 6.71 -5.27
N MET A 51 7.02 6.01 -6.24
CA MET A 51 7.84 4.82 -5.98
C MET A 51 8.97 5.11 -4.98
N SER A 52 9.67 6.23 -5.18
CA SER A 52 10.79 6.64 -4.33
C SER A 52 10.37 7.04 -2.91
N THR A 53 9.08 7.15 -2.62
CA THR A 53 8.57 7.42 -1.26
C THR A 53 8.41 6.15 -0.43
N VAL A 54 8.33 4.99 -1.09
CA VAL A 54 7.94 3.71 -0.45
C VAL A 54 8.92 2.56 -0.72
N ALA A 55 9.86 2.74 -1.65
CA ALA A 55 10.90 1.78 -1.96
C ALA A 55 12.22 2.49 -2.28
N GLU A 56 13.32 1.88 -1.83
CA GLU A 56 14.70 2.31 -2.09
C GLU A 56 15.47 1.12 -2.71
N ASP A 57 16.60 1.40 -3.36
CA ASP A 57 17.48 0.39 -3.97
C ASP A 57 16.79 -0.59 -4.93
N VAL A 58 15.79 -0.12 -5.69
CA VAL A 58 15.10 -0.94 -6.70
C VAL A 58 16.06 -1.23 -7.86
N PRO A 59 16.33 -2.51 -8.20
CA PRO A 59 17.22 -2.86 -9.31
C PRO A 59 16.72 -2.28 -10.64
N GLU A 60 17.65 -1.80 -11.48
CA GLU A 60 17.34 -1.22 -12.79
C GLU A 60 16.51 -2.16 -13.67
N SER A 61 16.84 -3.45 -13.68
CA SER A 61 16.10 -4.48 -14.43
C SER A 61 14.65 -4.70 -13.96
N ILE A 62 14.31 -4.24 -12.75
CA ILE A 62 12.93 -4.24 -12.25
C ILE A 62 12.24 -2.93 -12.64
N MET A 63 12.94 -1.80 -12.56
CA MET A 63 12.42 -0.50 -12.97
C MET A 63 11.98 -0.49 -14.44
N GLU A 64 12.82 -1.04 -15.33
CA GLU A 64 12.50 -1.18 -16.77
C GLU A 64 11.17 -1.92 -16.98
N LYS A 65 10.98 -3.07 -16.30
CA LYS A 65 9.76 -3.88 -16.44
C LYS A 65 8.50 -3.20 -15.93
N ILE A 66 8.63 -2.33 -14.93
CA ILE A 66 7.48 -1.62 -14.35
C ILE A 66 7.10 -0.43 -15.23
N THR A 67 8.06 0.24 -15.88
CA THR A 67 7.80 1.38 -16.78
C THR A 67 7.35 0.98 -18.19
N ASP A 68 7.63 -0.27 -18.60
CA ASP A 68 7.22 -0.80 -19.91
C ASP A 68 5.76 -1.33 -19.94
N LEU A 69 5.08 -1.31 -18.79
CA LEU A 69 3.65 -1.64 -18.63
C LEU A 69 2.77 -0.40 -18.77
#